data_AF-A0A6P0Z2T7-F1
#
_entry.id   AF-A0A6P0Z2T7-F1
#
_cell.length_a   1.000
_cell.length_b   1.000
_cell.length_c   1.000
_cell.angle_alpha   90.00
_cell.angle_beta   90.00
_cell.angle_gamma   90.00
#
_symmetry.space_group_name_H-M   'P 1'
#
loop_
_entity.id
_entity.type
_entity.pdbx_description
1 polymer ?
#
loop_
_entity_poly.entity_id
_entity_poly.type
_entity_poly.pdbx_seq_one_letter_code
_entity_poly.pdbx_strand_id
1 'polypeptide(L)'
;MGLAPPDLIRFAYLSLKGNPVRSLLSTIGVFMGVLAVSATLEARNLAQAFLARQLSQREAPQVTIYLDWSSDTSESIPLKPKDLQVLRQNLSGWGAISAQRFGTWNGTVLFEGQEAPGDLQPVSVDYLKTSGHQLLSGRFFTPSDIEKYRAVAVIDDWLATELFKGDTAIGKQIHTDNNSYQVIGVVNSLNEGWWESEPRGSVMISLAMDTAITGRDTLDNI
;
A
#
# COMPACT_ATOMS: atom_id res chain seq x y z
N MET A 1 54.31 -17.00 50.80
CA MET A 1 54.42 -15.68 50.14
C MET A 1 53.49 -15.68 48.94
N GLY A 2 52.38 -14.95 49.01
CA GLY A 2 51.46 -14.82 47.88
C GLY A 2 52.06 -13.83 46.88
N LEU A 3 52.16 -14.22 45.61
CA LEU A 3 52.60 -13.34 44.54
C LEU A 3 51.63 -12.15 44.44
N ALA A 4 52.17 -10.94 44.30
CA ALA A 4 51.35 -9.76 44.12
C ALA A 4 50.68 -9.80 42.73
N PRO A 5 49.42 -9.32 42.59
CA PRO A 5 48.71 -9.27 41.31
C PRO A 5 49.51 -8.70 40.11
N PRO A 6 50.32 -7.62 40.25
CA PRO A 6 51.11 -7.09 39.14
C PRO A 6 52.25 -8.04 38.68
N ASP A 7 52.79 -8.85 39.59
CA ASP A 7 53.85 -9.79 39.25
C ASP A 7 53.31 -10.95 38.39
N LEU A 8 52.06 -11.36 38.62
CA LEU A 8 51.38 -12.37 37.81
C LEU A 8 51.16 -11.91 36.36
N ILE A 9 50.78 -10.65 36.15
CA ILE A 9 50.61 -10.06 34.82
C ILE A 9 51.96 -9.99 34.09
N ARG A 10 53.02 -9.57 34.80
CA ARG A 10 54.38 -9.52 34.25
C ARG A 10 54.89 -10.91 33.86
N PHE A 11 54.62 -11.92 34.68
CA PHE A 11 54.99 -13.31 34.40
C PHE A 11 54.23 -13.86 33.19
N ALA A 12 52.92 -13.62 33.09
CA ALA A 12 52.10 -14.03 31.96
C ALA A 12 52.55 -13.38 30.64
N TYR A 13 52.92 -12.10 30.67
CA TYR A 13 53.46 -11.38 29.51
C TYR A 13 54.81 -11.97 29.04
N LEU A 14 55.71 -12.27 29.97
CA LEU A 14 56.99 -12.94 29.67
C LEU A 14 56.77 -14.34 29.09
N SER A 15 55.81 -15.10 29.61
CA SER A 15 55.45 -16.43 29.09
C SER A 15 54.85 -16.37 27.67
N LEU A 16 54.01 -15.38 27.36
CA LEU A 16 53.47 -15.14 26.01
C LEU A 16 54.58 -14.81 25.00
N LYS A 17 55.57 -14.02 25.43
CA LYS A 17 56.74 -13.64 24.61
C LYS A 17 57.73 -14.80 24.40
N GLY A 18 57.71 -15.80 25.28
CA GLY A 18 58.54 -17.01 25.17
C GLY A 18 58.15 -17.95 24.02
N ASN A 19 56.91 -17.88 23.51
CA ASN A 19 56.43 -18.67 22.37
C ASN A 19 55.59 -17.81 21.39
N PRO A 20 56.20 -16.91 20.61
CA PRO A 20 55.48 -15.89 19.84
C PRO A 20 54.55 -16.48 18.77
N VAL A 21 54.97 -17.57 18.10
CA VAL A 21 54.17 -18.22 17.05
C VAL A 21 52.89 -18.83 17.61
N ARG A 22 52.99 -19.54 18.74
CA ARG A 22 51.85 -20.20 19.38
C ARG A 22 50.84 -19.18 19.91
N SER A 23 51.33 -18.14 20.58
CA SER A 23 50.51 -17.05 21.09
C SER A 23 49.77 -16.32 19.96
N LEU A 24 50.46 -16.01 18.85
CA LEU A 24 49.87 -15.36 17.69
C LEU A 24 48.75 -16.21 17.06
N LEU A 25 49.01 -17.50 16.83
CA LEU A 25 48.05 -18.41 16.20
C LEU A 25 46.78 -18.58 17.06
N SER A 26 46.93 -18.68 18.38
CA SER A 26 45.80 -18.77 19.31
C SER A 26 44.99 -17.47 19.37
N THR A 27 45.63 -16.30 19.40
CA THR A 27 44.93 -15.01 19.38
C THR A 27 44.16 -14.79 18.08
N ILE A 28 44.75 -15.14 16.93
CA ILE A 28 44.06 -15.05 15.63
C ILE A 28 42.85 -15.96 15.59
N GLY A 29 42.95 -17.20 16.10
CA GLY A 29 41.84 -18.14 16.14
C GLY A 29 40.65 -17.61 16.96
N VAL A 30 40.92 -17.08 18.16
CA VAL A 30 39.89 -16.46 19.01
C VAL A 30 39.31 -15.20 18.35
N PHE A 31 40.16 -14.35 17.79
CA PHE A 31 39.75 -13.12 17.13
C PHE A 31 38.82 -13.39 15.93
N MET A 32 39.20 -14.31 15.05
CA MET A 32 38.37 -14.70 13.89
C MET A 32 37.07 -15.37 14.33
N GLY A 33 37.09 -16.16 15.40
CA GLY A 33 35.87 -16.75 15.96
C GLY A 33 34.87 -15.71 16.44
N VAL A 34 35.35 -14.71 17.20
CA VAL A 34 34.49 -13.60 17.67
C VAL A 34 34.00 -12.76 16.49
N LEU A 35 34.87 -12.45 15.51
CA LEU A 35 34.48 -11.70 14.32
C LEU A 35 33.39 -12.39 13.51
N ALA A 36 33.49 -13.71 13.29
CA ALA A 36 32.47 -14.46 12.56
C ALA A 36 31.10 -14.40 13.26
N VAL A 37 31.07 -14.50 14.60
CA VAL A 37 29.84 -14.42 15.38
C VAL A 37 29.27 -12.99 15.38
N SER A 38 30.10 -11.97 15.56
CA SER A 38 29.65 -10.56 15.51
C SER A 38 29.12 -10.18 14.13
N ALA A 39 29.83 -10.55 13.05
CA ALA A 39 29.41 -10.26 11.68
C ALA A 39 28.07 -10.91 11.33
N THR A 40 27.83 -12.15 11.78
CA THR A 40 26.54 -12.82 11.54
C THR A 40 25.39 -12.19 12.34
N LEU A 41 25.64 -11.76 13.58
CA LEU A 41 24.65 -11.03 14.38
C LEU A 41 24.29 -9.67 13.75
N GLU A 42 25.28 -8.93 13.25
CA GLU A 42 25.05 -7.65 12.57
C GLU A 42 24.32 -7.84 11.24
N ALA A 43 24.71 -8.83 10.44
CA ALA A 43 24.03 -9.17 9.19
C ALA A 43 22.55 -9.51 9.46
N ARG A 44 22.25 -10.24 10.54
CA ARG A 44 20.87 -10.51 10.97
C ARG A 44 20.11 -9.23 11.30
N ASN A 45 20.68 -8.35 12.11
CA ASN A 45 20.03 -7.11 12.52
C ASN A 45 19.78 -6.19 11.32
N LEU A 46 20.73 -6.11 10.38
CA LEU A 46 20.58 -5.36 9.14
C LEU A 46 19.47 -5.94 8.26
N ALA A 47 19.46 -7.26 8.06
CA ALA A 47 18.42 -7.93 7.28
C ALA A 47 17.03 -7.68 7.88
N GLN A 48 16.89 -7.78 9.21
CA GLN A 48 15.63 -7.50 9.89
C GLN A 48 15.20 -6.03 9.75
N ALA A 49 16.13 -5.09 9.90
CA ALA A 49 15.84 -3.66 9.73
C ALA A 49 15.43 -3.33 8.29
N PHE A 50 16.09 -3.95 7.30
CA PHE A 50 15.73 -3.81 5.89
C PHE A 50 14.35 -4.39 5.60
N LEU A 51 14.05 -5.59 6.09
CA LEU A 51 12.75 -6.23 5.94
C LEU A 51 11.65 -5.40 6.61
N ALA A 52 11.89 -4.90 7.82
CA ALA A 52 10.95 -4.03 8.54
C ALA A 52 10.68 -2.73 7.78
N ARG A 53 11.71 -2.10 7.19
CA ARG A 53 11.55 -0.90 6.36
C ARG A 53 10.77 -1.19 5.09
N GLN A 54 11.07 -2.29 4.38
CA GLN A 54 10.30 -2.69 3.20
C GLN A 54 8.84 -2.99 3.54
N LEU A 55 8.58 -3.66 4.67
CA LEU A 55 7.23 -3.94 5.15
C LEU A 55 6.48 -2.69 5.63
N SER A 56 7.20 -1.69 6.16
CA SER A 56 6.60 -0.40 6.57
C SER A 56 6.39 0.55 5.38
N GLN A 57 7.15 0.37 4.30
CA GLN A 57 6.92 1.02 3.01
C GLN A 57 5.76 0.36 2.25
N ARG A 58 5.53 -0.94 2.47
CA ARG A 58 4.27 -1.57 2.11
C ARG A 58 3.19 -1.00 3.02
N GLU A 59 2.04 -0.73 2.41
CA GLU A 59 0.88 -0.13 3.07
C GLU A 59 0.45 -0.97 4.29
N ALA A 60 -0.32 -0.34 5.19
CA ALA A 60 -0.82 -0.99 6.39
C ALA A 60 -1.41 -2.37 6.05
N PRO A 61 -1.23 -3.39 6.91
CA PRO A 61 -1.73 -4.73 6.63
C PRO A 61 -3.22 -4.67 6.30
N GLN A 62 -3.55 -4.84 5.03
CA GLN A 62 -4.93 -4.84 4.54
C GLN A 62 -5.38 -6.27 4.28
N VAL A 63 -6.62 -6.55 4.66
CA VAL A 63 -7.30 -7.81 4.35
C VAL A 63 -8.46 -7.43 3.43
N THR A 64 -8.35 -7.83 2.17
CA THR A 64 -9.42 -7.64 1.19
C THR A 64 -10.26 -8.91 1.14
N ILE A 65 -11.56 -8.77 1.33
CA ILE A 65 -12.52 -9.85 1.19
C ILE A 65 -13.07 -9.79 -0.23
N TYR A 66 -12.70 -10.78 -1.05
CA TYR A 66 -13.26 -10.96 -2.37
C TYR A 66 -14.48 -11.87 -2.30
N LEU A 67 -15.55 -11.53 -3.02
CA LEU A 67 -16.61 -12.50 -3.29
C LEU A 67 -16.12 -13.53 -4.29
N ASP A 68 -16.36 -14.81 -3.98
CA ASP A 68 -16.08 -15.90 -4.89
C ASP A 68 -17.02 -15.83 -6.11
N TRP A 69 -16.47 -15.52 -7.27
CA TRP A 69 -17.17 -15.60 -8.56
C TRP A 69 -17.13 -17.03 -9.08
N SER A 70 -17.68 -17.96 -8.31
CA SER A 70 -17.89 -19.33 -8.76
C SER A 70 -19.18 -19.41 -9.56
N SER A 71 -19.07 -19.61 -10.88
CA SER A 71 -20.19 -19.81 -11.80
C SER A 71 -21.02 -21.08 -11.52
N ASP A 72 -20.62 -21.90 -10.54
CA ASP A 72 -21.29 -23.16 -10.17
C ASP A 72 -22.29 -22.99 -9.01
N THR A 73 -22.26 -21.84 -8.31
CA THR A 73 -23.16 -21.58 -7.18
C THR A 73 -24.23 -20.57 -7.60
N SER A 74 -25.44 -21.06 -7.88
CA SER A 74 -26.60 -20.25 -8.31
C SER A 74 -27.13 -19.26 -7.24
N GLU A 75 -26.45 -19.14 -6.09
CA GLU A 75 -26.77 -18.22 -5.00
C GLU A 75 -25.49 -17.49 -4.56
N SER A 76 -24.98 -16.58 -5.39
CA SER A 76 -24.03 -15.58 -4.91
C SER A 76 -24.76 -14.66 -3.94
N ILE A 77 -24.36 -14.66 -2.66
CA ILE A 77 -24.89 -13.73 -1.68
C ILE A 77 -24.30 -12.36 -2.02
N PRO A 78 -25.09 -11.38 -2.51
CA PRO A 78 -24.55 -10.09 -2.86
C PRO A 78 -24.14 -9.36 -1.58
N LEU A 79 -22.92 -8.86 -1.51
CA LEU A 79 -22.52 -7.95 -0.44
C LEU A 79 -23.34 -6.68 -0.56
N LYS A 80 -24.09 -6.33 0.48
CA LYS A 80 -24.86 -5.09 0.52
C LYS A 80 -24.09 -4.05 1.33
N PRO A 81 -24.30 -2.74 1.06
CA PRO A 81 -23.76 -1.69 1.92
C PRO A 81 -24.17 -1.80 3.39
N LYS A 82 -25.27 -2.51 3.69
CA LYS A 82 -25.70 -2.81 5.06
C LYS A 82 -24.75 -3.76 5.79
N ASP A 83 -24.12 -4.70 5.08
CA ASP A 83 -23.20 -5.67 5.66
C ASP A 83 -21.91 -4.99 6.12
N LEU A 84 -21.46 -3.96 5.40
CA LEU A 84 -20.37 -3.07 5.86
C LEU A 84 -20.68 -2.41 7.19
N GLN A 85 -21.92 -1.96 7.39
CA GLN A 85 -22.30 -1.29 8.63
C GLN A 85 -22.27 -2.29 9.81
N VAL A 86 -22.72 -3.52 9.58
CA VAL A 86 -22.65 -4.61 10.57
C VAL A 86 -21.20 -4.96 10.90
N LEU A 87 -20.33 -5.07 9.88
CA LEU A 87 -18.90 -5.33 10.08
C LEU A 87 -18.23 -4.21 10.88
N ARG A 88 -18.52 -2.94 10.55
CA ARG A 88 -18.03 -1.78 11.31
C ARG A 88 -18.46 -1.75 12.77
N GLN A 89 -19.68 -2.23 13.06
CA GLN A 89 -20.21 -2.26 14.43
C GLN A 89 -19.66 -3.44 15.25
N ASN A 90 -19.39 -4.58 14.63
CA ASN A 90 -19.00 -5.81 15.31
C ASN A 90 -17.49 -6.05 15.36
N LEU A 91 -16.70 -5.44 14.47
CA LEU A 91 -15.25 -5.61 14.42
C LEU A 91 -14.54 -4.50 15.21
N SER A 92 -14.30 -4.74 16.50
CA SER A 92 -13.46 -3.87 17.32
C SER A 92 -11.97 -4.22 17.12
N GLY A 93 -11.17 -3.29 16.58
CA GLY A 93 -9.72 -3.46 16.39
C GLY A 93 -9.20 -3.12 14.99
N TRP A 94 -10.09 -2.81 14.05
CA TRP A 94 -9.75 -2.45 12.67
C TRP A 94 -9.70 -0.93 12.52
N GLY A 95 -8.67 -0.41 11.84
CA GLY A 95 -8.45 1.04 11.69
C GLY A 95 -9.43 1.72 10.73
N ALA A 96 -9.76 1.05 9.62
CA ALA A 96 -10.75 1.50 8.65
C ALA A 96 -11.31 0.28 7.90
N ILE A 97 -12.57 0.38 7.49
CA ILE A 97 -13.24 -0.61 6.63
C ILE A 97 -13.80 0.15 5.45
N SER A 98 -13.33 -0.16 4.25
CA SER A 98 -13.81 0.38 3.00
C SER A 98 -14.67 -0.64 2.27
N ALA A 99 -15.35 -0.20 1.23
CA ALA A 99 -15.72 -1.08 0.15
C ALA A 99 -15.36 -0.45 -1.19
N GLN A 100 -15.22 -1.32 -2.16
CA GLN A 100 -15.08 -0.99 -3.56
C GLN A 100 -16.05 -1.88 -4.36
N ARG A 101 -16.46 -1.35 -5.50
CA ARG A 101 -17.04 -2.12 -6.59
C ARG A 101 -15.98 -2.13 -7.68
N PHE A 102 -15.62 -3.30 -8.19
CA PHE A 102 -14.78 -3.33 -9.37
C PHE A 102 -15.61 -2.79 -10.52
N GLY A 103 -15.07 -1.78 -11.20
CA GLY A 103 -15.74 -1.14 -12.31
C GLY A 103 -16.17 -2.16 -13.33
N THR A 104 -17.48 -2.29 -13.56
CA THR A 104 -18.00 -3.03 -14.74
C THR A 104 -17.66 -2.29 -16.04
N TRP A 105 -17.05 -1.10 -15.96
CA TRP A 105 -16.73 -0.23 -17.09
C TRP A 105 -15.23 -0.10 -17.28
N ASN A 106 -14.77 -0.64 -18.41
CA ASN A 106 -13.47 -0.44 -18.99
C ASN A 106 -13.65 0.42 -20.25
N GLY A 107 -13.32 1.72 -20.17
CA GLY A 107 -13.54 2.61 -21.30
C GLY A 107 -12.50 3.70 -21.41
N THR A 108 -12.92 4.80 -22.04
CA THR A 108 -12.05 5.94 -22.34
C THR A 108 -12.55 7.16 -21.59
N VAL A 109 -11.61 7.84 -20.94
CA VAL A 109 -11.83 9.11 -20.28
C VAL A 109 -11.49 10.23 -21.26
N LEU A 110 -12.41 11.18 -21.40
CA LEU A 110 -12.35 12.26 -22.36
C LEU A 110 -12.18 13.61 -21.65
N PHE A 111 -11.21 14.40 -22.10
CA PHE A 111 -11.00 15.78 -21.67
C PHE A 111 -10.58 16.66 -22.85
N GLU A 112 -11.41 17.64 -23.25
CA GLU A 112 -11.12 18.63 -24.31
C GLU A 112 -10.49 18.03 -25.60
N GLY A 113 -10.93 16.84 -26.01
CA GLY A 113 -10.44 16.13 -27.19
C GLY A 113 -9.18 15.28 -26.97
N GLN A 114 -8.70 15.16 -25.73
CA GLN A 114 -7.77 14.11 -25.29
C GLN A 114 -8.57 12.90 -24.79
N GLU A 115 -8.05 11.72 -25.10
CA GLU A 115 -8.63 10.43 -24.76
C GLU A 115 -7.55 9.59 -24.08
N ALA A 116 -7.89 9.00 -22.93
CA ALA A 116 -7.01 8.06 -22.24
C ALA A 116 -7.82 6.87 -21.71
N PRO A 117 -7.28 5.65 -21.75
CA PRO A 117 -7.93 4.49 -21.16
C PRO A 117 -8.02 4.67 -19.65
N GLY A 118 -9.22 4.42 -19.09
CA GLY A 118 -9.41 4.47 -17.66
C GLY A 118 -10.51 3.53 -17.19
N ASP A 119 -10.39 3.11 -15.94
CA ASP A 119 -11.33 2.24 -15.28
C ASP A 119 -12.09 3.00 -14.19
N LEU A 120 -13.41 2.93 -14.26
CA LEU A 120 -14.27 3.62 -13.32
C LEU A 120 -14.43 2.76 -12.07
N GLN A 121 -13.92 3.22 -10.94
CA GLN A 121 -13.95 2.49 -9.67
C GLN A 121 -14.88 3.19 -8.66
N PRO A 122 -16.07 2.64 -8.40
CA PRO A 122 -16.90 3.12 -7.30
C PRO A 122 -16.30 2.74 -5.94
N VAL A 123 -16.00 3.75 -5.12
CA VAL A 123 -15.32 3.59 -3.84
C VAL A 123 -16.07 4.28 -2.69
N SER A 124 -15.84 3.77 -1.48
CA SER A 124 -16.32 4.39 -0.23
C SER A 124 -15.43 5.56 0.23
N VAL A 125 -15.94 6.42 1.14
CA VAL A 125 -15.16 7.56 1.71
C VAL A 125 -13.85 7.12 2.36
N ASP A 126 -13.86 5.96 3.00
CA ASP A 126 -12.71 5.46 3.75
C ASP A 126 -11.72 4.69 2.87
N TYR A 127 -11.98 4.59 1.57
CA TYR A 127 -11.13 3.83 0.64
C TYR A 127 -9.69 4.33 0.63
N LEU A 128 -9.46 5.64 0.63
CA LEU A 128 -8.11 6.20 0.69
C LEU A 128 -7.30 5.72 1.92
N LYS A 129 -7.97 5.34 3.01
CA LYS A 129 -7.30 4.87 4.24
C LYS A 129 -6.94 3.39 4.21
N THR A 130 -7.57 2.62 3.31
CA THR A 130 -7.45 1.16 3.26
C THR A 130 -6.70 0.69 2.02
N SER A 131 -6.89 1.35 0.88
CA SER A 131 -6.27 0.99 -0.40
C SER A 131 -4.80 1.39 -0.50
N GLY A 132 -4.34 2.27 0.40
CA GLY A 132 -2.97 2.75 0.47
C GLY A 132 -2.59 3.80 -0.59
N HIS A 133 -3.56 4.18 -1.42
CA HIS A 133 -3.47 5.41 -2.20
C HIS A 133 -3.18 6.62 -1.30
N GLN A 134 -2.32 7.50 -1.78
CA GLN A 134 -1.95 8.77 -1.18
C GLN A 134 -2.46 9.90 -2.04
N LEU A 135 -3.13 10.86 -1.40
CA LEU A 135 -3.60 12.07 -2.08
C LEU A 135 -2.41 12.97 -2.42
N LEU A 136 -2.18 13.19 -3.71
CA LEU A 136 -1.12 14.07 -4.21
C LEU A 136 -1.59 15.52 -4.29
N SER A 137 -2.86 15.74 -4.68
CA SER A 137 -3.43 17.07 -4.82
C SER A 137 -4.94 17.09 -4.62
N GLY A 138 -5.47 18.23 -4.16
CA GLY A 138 -6.91 18.44 -3.99
C GLY A 138 -7.46 17.81 -2.71
N ARG A 139 -8.58 17.09 -2.83
CA ARG A 139 -9.26 16.43 -1.71
C ARG A 139 -9.89 15.11 -2.16
N PHE A 140 -10.07 14.20 -1.20
CA PHE A 140 -10.88 13.00 -1.41
C PHE A 140 -12.38 13.28 -1.17
N PHE A 141 -13.20 12.23 -1.27
CA PHE A 141 -14.64 12.31 -1.01
C PHE A 141 -14.93 12.70 0.45
N THR A 142 -15.99 13.49 0.64
CA THR A 142 -16.54 13.81 1.96
C THR A 142 -17.94 13.21 2.11
N PRO A 143 -18.42 12.97 3.35
CA PRO A 143 -19.78 12.48 3.57
C PRO A 143 -20.86 13.32 2.87
N SER A 144 -20.67 14.65 2.84
CA SER A 144 -21.60 15.56 2.16
C SER A 144 -21.59 15.42 0.63
N ASP A 145 -20.51 14.95 0.01
CA ASP A 145 -20.50 14.68 -1.44
C ASP A 145 -21.33 13.43 -1.76
N ILE A 146 -21.30 12.44 -0.85
CA ILE A 146 -22.08 11.20 -0.95
C ILE A 146 -23.57 11.46 -0.74
N GLU A 147 -23.93 12.17 0.34
CA GLU A 147 -25.34 12.49 0.66
C GLU A 147 -26.03 13.30 -0.44
N LYS A 148 -25.27 14.13 -1.16
CA LYS A 148 -25.77 15.00 -2.22
C LYS A 148 -25.62 14.41 -3.62
N TYR A 149 -25.13 13.18 -3.75
CA TYR A 149 -24.88 12.53 -5.05
C TYR A 149 -24.12 13.43 -6.02
N ARG A 150 -23.04 14.08 -5.53
CA ARG A 150 -22.27 14.99 -6.37
C ARG A 150 -21.51 14.20 -7.44
N ALA A 151 -21.58 14.66 -8.68
CA ALA A 151 -20.82 14.14 -9.80
C ALA A 151 -19.34 14.60 -9.73
N VAL A 152 -18.61 14.05 -8.77
CA VAL A 152 -17.18 14.34 -8.53
C VAL A 152 -16.35 13.08 -8.67
N ALA A 153 -15.12 13.24 -9.17
CA ALA A 153 -14.18 12.15 -9.36
C ALA A 153 -12.80 12.47 -8.75
N VAL A 154 -12.10 11.42 -8.36
CA VAL A 154 -10.68 11.44 -8.00
C VAL A 154 -9.95 10.58 -9.02
N ILE A 155 -8.89 11.10 -9.61
CA ILE A 155 -8.13 10.40 -10.66
C ILE A 155 -6.74 10.03 -10.17
N ASP A 156 -6.10 9.08 -10.84
CA ASP A 156 -4.70 8.77 -10.57
C ASP A 156 -3.74 9.71 -11.33
N ASP A 157 -2.49 9.74 -10.88
CA ASP A 157 -1.43 10.63 -11.39
C ASP A 157 -1.11 10.37 -12.87
N TRP A 158 -1.15 9.11 -13.29
CA TRP A 158 -0.93 8.73 -14.68
C TRP A 158 -2.03 9.31 -15.59
N LEU A 159 -3.30 9.12 -15.25
CA LEU A 159 -4.41 9.67 -16.03
C LEU A 159 -4.42 11.20 -15.99
N ALA A 160 -4.05 11.80 -14.86
CA ALA A 160 -3.91 13.25 -14.74
C ALA A 160 -2.82 13.77 -15.70
N THR A 161 -1.70 13.07 -15.80
CA THR A 161 -0.60 13.43 -16.70
C THR A 161 -0.99 13.27 -18.16
N GLU A 162 -1.66 12.18 -18.52
CA GLU A 162 -2.04 11.87 -19.89
C GLU A 162 -3.12 12.83 -20.42
N LEU A 163 -4.17 13.08 -19.64
CA LEU A 163 -5.29 13.93 -20.06
C LEU A 163 -4.96 15.42 -20.00
N PHE A 164 -4.22 15.86 -18.98
CA PHE A 164 -3.99 17.28 -18.74
C PHE A 164 -2.59 17.75 -19.16
N LYS A 165 -1.68 16.88 -19.60
CA LYS A 165 -0.35 17.25 -20.14
C LYS A 165 0.45 18.19 -19.23
N GLY A 166 0.32 18.03 -17.92
CA GLY A 166 0.97 18.86 -16.90
C GLY A 166 0.17 20.07 -16.41
N ASP A 167 -1.03 20.31 -16.94
CA ASP A 167 -1.97 21.30 -16.37
C ASP A 167 -2.63 20.79 -15.09
N THR A 168 -3.20 21.73 -14.32
CA THR A 168 -3.97 21.38 -13.11
C THR A 168 -5.25 20.64 -13.48
N ALA A 169 -5.36 19.37 -13.07
CA ALA A 169 -6.56 18.55 -13.25
C ALA A 169 -7.74 18.99 -12.35
N ILE A 170 -7.44 19.55 -11.17
CA ILE A 170 -8.45 19.89 -10.17
C ILE A 170 -9.39 20.98 -10.68
N GLY A 171 -10.69 20.75 -10.49
CA GLY A 171 -11.76 21.65 -10.89
C GLY A 171 -12.18 21.49 -12.34
N LYS A 172 -11.39 20.80 -13.17
CA LYS A 172 -11.72 20.49 -14.56
C LYS A 172 -12.74 19.34 -14.62
N GLN A 173 -13.44 19.26 -15.75
CA GLN A 173 -14.54 18.33 -15.95
C GLN A 173 -14.14 17.27 -16.96
N ILE A 174 -14.11 16.01 -16.52
CA ILE A 174 -13.83 14.84 -17.34
C ILE A 174 -15.12 14.14 -17.73
N HIS A 175 -15.11 13.47 -18.88
CA HIS A 175 -16.25 12.73 -19.39
C HIS A 175 -15.88 11.25 -19.49
N THR A 176 -16.78 10.40 -19.02
CA THR A 176 -16.68 8.94 -19.14
C THR A 176 -17.96 8.46 -19.79
N ASP A 177 -17.89 7.98 -21.04
CA ASP A 177 -19.02 7.60 -21.90
C ASP A 177 -20.22 8.58 -21.85
N ASN A 178 -21.16 8.35 -20.92
CA ASN A 178 -22.40 9.12 -20.79
C ASN A 178 -22.44 10.10 -19.61
N ASN A 179 -21.44 10.11 -18.74
CA ASN A 179 -21.44 10.92 -17.52
C ASN A 179 -20.26 11.88 -17.47
N SER A 180 -20.47 13.00 -16.77
CA SER A 180 -19.49 14.05 -16.62
C SER A 180 -19.19 14.27 -15.15
N TYR A 181 -17.92 14.28 -14.79
CA TYR A 181 -17.47 14.39 -13.40
C TYR A 181 -16.47 15.52 -13.25
N GLN A 182 -16.61 16.29 -12.16
CA GLN A 182 -15.61 17.27 -11.78
C GLN A 182 -14.48 16.60 -11.00
N VAL A 183 -13.25 16.79 -11.44
CA VAL A 183 -12.06 16.28 -10.73
C VAL A 183 -11.84 17.11 -9.47
N ILE A 184 -11.85 16.45 -8.30
CA ILE A 184 -11.66 17.11 -7.00
C ILE A 184 -10.34 16.73 -6.32
N GLY A 185 -9.67 15.68 -6.81
CA GLY A 185 -8.40 15.24 -6.26
C GLY A 185 -7.63 14.34 -7.22
N VAL A 186 -6.33 14.22 -6.96
CA VAL A 186 -5.41 13.33 -7.66
C VAL A 186 -4.71 12.45 -6.63
N VAL A 187 -4.69 11.14 -6.85
CA VAL A 187 -3.97 10.15 -6.02
C VAL A 187 -2.78 9.58 -6.76
N ASN A 188 -1.82 8.99 -6.04
CA ASN A 188 -0.75 8.24 -6.69
C ASN A 188 -1.33 7.06 -7.47
N SER A 189 -0.77 6.78 -8.65
CA SER A 189 -1.06 5.55 -9.38
C SER A 189 -0.44 4.38 -8.61
N LEU A 190 -1.29 3.52 -8.04
CA LEU A 190 -0.86 2.22 -7.58
C LEU A 190 -0.70 1.34 -8.81
N ASN A 191 0.43 0.65 -8.89
CA ASN A 191 0.79 -0.16 -10.04
C ASN A 191 -0.02 -1.48 -9.98
N GLU A 192 -1.34 -1.38 -10.19
CA GLU A 192 -2.27 -2.52 -10.12
C GLU A 192 -2.22 -3.40 -11.38
N GLY A 193 -1.56 -2.92 -12.44
CA GLY A 193 -1.53 -3.53 -13.77
C GLY A 193 -0.30 -4.35 -14.13
N TRP A 194 0.42 -5.01 -13.21
CA TRP A 194 1.58 -5.87 -13.57
C TRP A 194 1.25 -7.00 -14.56
N TRP A 195 -0.04 -7.21 -14.86
CA TRP A 195 -0.58 -8.24 -15.74
C TRP A 195 -1.20 -7.67 -17.02
N GLU A 196 -1.42 -6.35 -17.10
CA GLU A 196 -2.03 -5.69 -18.25
C GLU A 196 -0.95 -5.08 -19.15
N SER A 197 -1.10 -5.27 -20.46
CA SER A 197 -0.08 -4.87 -21.45
C SER A 197 -0.07 -3.35 -21.69
N GLU A 198 -1.11 -2.65 -21.26
CA GLU A 198 -1.26 -1.20 -21.41
C GLU A 198 -1.60 -0.58 -20.05
N PRO A 199 -0.88 0.45 -19.60
CA PRO A 199 -1.24 1.16 -18.38
C PRO A 199 -2.61 1.82 -18.56
N ARG A 200 -3.55 1.47 -17.68
CA ARG A 200 -4.88 2.07 -17.59
C ARG A 200 -4.94 2.98 -16.36
N GLY A 201 -5.60 4.12 -16.51
CA GLY A 201 -5.82 5.05 -15.40
C GLY A 201 -6.96 4.60 -14.50
N SER A 202 -6.99 5.07 -13.26
CA SER A 202 -8.11 4.84 -12.35
C SER A 202 -8.92 6.12 -12.16
N VAL A 203 -10.23 6.02 -12.41
CA VAL A 203 -11.21 7.08 -12.12
C VAL A 203 -12.07 6.61 -10.96
N MET A 204 -11.77 7.11 -9.77
CA MET A 204 -12.55 6.83 -8.58
C MET A 204 -13.78 7.74 -8.53
N ILE A 205 -14.95 7.14 -8.28
CA ILE A 205 -16.21 7.86 -8.02
C ILE A 205 -16.84 7.36 -6.72
N SER A 206 -17.75 8.14 -6.14
CA SER A 206 -18.43 7.68 -4.93
C SER A 206 -19.41 6.53 -5.23
N LEU A 207 -19.44 5.52 -4.36
CA LEU A 207 -20.41 4.41 -4.45
C LEU A 207 -21.87 4.88 -4.55
N ALA A 208 -22.24 5.95 -3.84
CA ALA A 208 -23.61 6.49 -3.89
C ALA A 208 -23.95 7.07 -5.27
N MET A 209 -23.00 7.75 -5.92
CA MET A 209 -23.18 8.24 -7.28
C MET A 209 -23.37 7.08 -8.26
N ASP A 210 -22.55 6.04 -8.15
CA ASP A 210 -22.66 4.86 -9.01
C ASP A 210 -24.00 4.13 -8.83
N THR A 211 -24.47 3.95 -7.59
CA THR A 211 -25.80 3.38 -7.32
C THR A 211 -26.93 4.26 -7.86
N ALA A 212 -26.80 5.58 -7.81
CA ALA A 212 -27.81 6.49 -8.38
C ALA A 212 -27.88 6.40 -9.92
N ILE A 213 -26.75 6.18 -10.59
CA ILE A 213 -26.68 6.05 -12.06
C ILE A 213 -27.14 4.65 -12.51
N THR A 214 -26.63 3.60 -11.86
CA THR A 214 -26.80 2.21 -12.31
C THR A 214 -28.02 1.52 -11.72
N GLY A 215 -28.57 2.04 -10.61
CA GLY A 215 -29.59 1.35 -9.82
C GLY A 215 -29.10 0.08 -9.10
N ARG A 216 -27.78 -0.20 -9.10
CA ARG A 216 -27.20 -1.40 -8.47
C ARG A 216 -26.73 -1.12 -7.04
N ASP A 217 -27.12 -2.01 -6.12
CA ASP A 217 -26.82 -1.93 -4.67
C ASP A 217 -25.91 -3.08 -4.17
N THR A 218 -25.11 -3.68 -5.06
CA THR A 218 -24.25 -4.84 -4.74
C THR A 218 -22.77 -4.44 -4.74
N LEU A 219 -21.98 -4.89 -3.78
CA LEU A 219 -20.54 -4.62 -3.70
C LEU A 219 -19.74 -5.85 -4.14
N ASP A 220 -18.51 -5.65 -4.65
CA ASP A 220 -17.67 -6.75 -5.11
C ASP A 220 -16.63 -7.15 -4.06
N ASN A 221 -16.13 -6.19 -3.28
CA ASN A 221 -15.18 -6.43 -2.20
C ASN A 221 -15.30 -5.43 -1.02
N ILE A 222 -14.77 -5.87 0.14
CA ILE A 222 -14.66 -5.11 1.40
C ILE A 222 -13.22 -5.12 1.87
#